data_AF-A0A8T7EMK0-F1
#
_entry.id   AF-A0A8T7EMK0-F1
#
_cell.length_a   1.000
_cell.length_b   1.000
_cell.length_c   1.000
_cell.angle_alpha   90.00
_cell.angle_beta   90.00
_cell.angle_gamma   90.00
#
_symmetry.space_group_name_H-M   'P 1'
#
loop_
_entity.id
_entity.type
_entity.pdbx_description
1 polymer ?
#
loop_
_entity_poly.entity_id
_entity_poly.type
_entity_poly.pdbx_seq_one_letter_code
_entity_poly.pdbx_strand_id
1 'polypeptide(L)'
;MYLPYGINEQGQLIYIESVGRGKTTLRCPYCAMPLIARKGTKIAPHFAHAGKTCREVRRSTETVALPIYDSFRLHLSGKVWEALRRFHDEDDDSDGYWLEDYGVVKSFITPYGNERYNLTHKGKIPFGDLSLNLFNQFQEPLIRERHDKLEQAALAAFCTVEESTALTDLVLFRAQMRRILETTLYFIEVRTSAGILHKIGVTTRPLEQRLAEIRADLIPHFGSVELIPLGTWMHRGNVELYFKHRYRHFQQPIGTLTEYFAFEDVKAVLRDLRRMKAKELTEMEHAILAGEPSRVDRCELVPIEMLSERAWWLLSNFSSDEAKRNFEARLELQNHRLGERTRPLIEFASGFTDLHLHITDYGHAYQERFTDQYQRMYAAEITEPA
;
A
#
# COMPACT_ATOMS: atom_id res chain seq x y z
N MET A 1 16.55 9.84 5.69
CA MET A 1 15.25 9.28 5.29
C MET A 1 14.28 10.42 5.06
N TYR A 2 13.47 10.33 4.01
CA TYR A 2 12.84 11.46 3.36
C TYR A 2 11.34 11.18 3.21
N LEU A 3 10.49 12.12 3.64
CA LEU A 3 9.05 11.95 3.64
C LEU A 3 8.46 12.46 2.31
N PRO A 4 7.85 11.63 1.45
CA PRO A 4 7.36 12.08 0.16
C PRO A 4 5.98 12.75 0.23
N TYR A 5 5.37 12.82 1.42
CA TYR A 5 4.03 13.37 1.64
C TYR A 5 3.93 14.18 2.95
N GLY A 6 2.88 14.99 3.06
CA GLY A 6 2.47 15.66 4.30
C GLY A 6 0.95 15.77 4.33
N ILE A 7 0.37 16.14 5.47
CA ILE A 7 -1.08 16.38 5.57
C ILE A 7 -1.39 17.88 5.61
N ASN A 8 -2.46 18.30 4.94
CA ASN A 8 -2.97 19.67 5.05
C ASN A 8 -3.89 19.84 6.27
N GLU A 9 -4.47 21.03 6.45
CA GLU A 9 -5.37 21.34 7.57
C GLU A 9 -6.66 20.51 7.55
N GLN A 10 -7.07 20.06 6.36
CA GLN A 10 -8.21 19.19 6.13
C GLN A 10 -7.87 17.70 6.34
N GLY A 11 -6.65 17.37 6.78
CA GLY A 11 -6.18 15.99 6.96
C GLY A 11 -5.90 15.24 5.65
N GLN A 12 -5.94 15.92 4.50
CA GLN A 12 -5.69 15.30 3.20
C GLN A 12 -4.19 15.14 2.96
N LEU A 13 -3.82 13.98 2.39
CA LEU A 13 -2.44 13.68 2.04
C LEU A 13 -2.01 14.45 0.78
N ILE A 14 -0.96 15.25 0.91
CA ILE A 14 -0.35 16.03 -0.16
C ILE A 14 1.07 15.54 -0.42
N TYR A 15 1.35 15.16 -1.67
CA TYR A 15 2.66 14.67 -2.08
C TYR A 15 3.63 15.79 -2.47
N ILE A 16 4.92 15.53 -2.29
CA ILE A 16 5.98 16.51 -2.54
C ILE A 16 5.98 17.00 -3.98
N GLU A 17 5.61 16.17 -4.95
CA GLU A 17 5.54 16.56 -6.36
C GLU A 17 4.59 17.74 -6.58
N SER A 18 3.50 17.83 -5.79
CA SER A 18 2.44 18.83 -5.92
C SER A 18 2.75 20.18 -5.25
N VAL A 19 3.87 20.29 -4.52
CA VAL A 19 4.17 21.48 -3.70
C VAL A 19 5.41 22.22 -4.20
N GLY A 20 5.36 23.55 -4.22
CA GLY A 20 6.55 24.38 -4.49
C GLY A 20 7.65 24.16 -3.45
N ARG A 21 8.89 24.53 -3.79
CA ARG A 21 10.02 24.49 -2.83
C ARG A 21 9.79 25.50 -1.70
N GLY A 22 10.10 25.14 -0.45
CA GLY A 22 10.13 26.08 0.67
C GLY A 22 9.25 25.68 1.85
N LYS A 23 8.88 26.68 2.68
CA LYS A 23 7.97 26.48 3.80
C LYS A 23 6.58 26.12 3.28
N THR A 24 5.88 25.23 3.98
CA THR A 24 4.53 24.79 3.62
C THR A 24 3.61 24.92 4.83
N THR A 25 2.30 24.82 4.60
CA THR A 25 1.28 24.67 5.64
C THR A 25 1.09 23.20 6.05
N LEU A 26 1.85 22.28 5.44
CA LEU A 26 1.70 20.85 5.64
C LEU A 26 2.35 20.41 6.95
N ARG A 27 1.79 19.35 7.53
CA ARG A 27 2.23 18.75 8.77
C ARG A 27 2.66 17.30 8.56
N CYS A 28 3.56 16.83 9.42
CA CYS A 28 3.93 15.42 9.48
C CYS A 28 2.73 14.60 9.96
N PRO A 29 2.31 13.53 9.26
CA PRO A 29 1.16 12.72 9.68
C PRO A 29 1.38 12.01 11.02
N TYR A 30 2.62 11.80 11.44
CA TYR A 30 2.94 11.10 12.69
C TYR A 30 3.07 12.02 13.91
N CYS A 31 3.64 13.22 13.75
CA CYS A 31 3.96 14.10 14.88
C CYS A 31 3.38 15.52 14.76
N ALA A 32 2.58 15.78 13.72
CA ALA A 32 1.94 17.07 13.41
C ALA A 32 2.90 18.28 13.23
N MET A 33 4.22 18.04 13.24
CA MET A 33 5.22 19.09 13.10
C MET A 33 5.19 19.70 11.69
N PRO A 34 5.37 21.02 11.55
CA PRO A 34 5.42 21.67 10.24
C PRO A 34 6.50 21.09 9.33
N LEU A 35 6.18 21.00 8.04
CA LEU A 35 7.07 20.47 7.01
C LEU A 35 7.62 21.57 6.11
N ILE A 36 8.80 21.31 5.54
CA ILE A 36 9.49 22.13 4.56
C ILE A 36 9.71 21.28 3.31
N ALA A 37 9.20 21.73 2.18
CA ALA A 37 9.42 21.10 0.88
C ALA A 37 10.85 21.36 0.40
N ARG A 38 11.67 20.30 0.38
CA ARG A 38 13.03 20.29 -0.12
C ARG A 38 13.04 19.70 -1.53
N LYS A 39 13.20 20.58 -2.52
CA LYS A 39 13.41 20.21 -3.92
C LYS A 39 14.77 20.73 -4.37
N GLY A 40 15.60 19.85 -4.91
CA GLY A 40 16.94 20.15 -5.38
C GLY A 40 17.43 19.08 -6.36
N THR A 41 18.62 19.28 -6.92
CA THR A 41 19.18 18.40 -7.96
C THR A 41 19.92 17.19 -7.42
N LYS A 42 20.36 17.22 -6.14
CA LYS A 42 21.21 16.18 -5.55
C LYS A 42 20.43 15.07 -4.84
N ILE A 43 19.25 15.38 -4.32
CA ILE A 43 18.46 14.48 -3.48
C ILE A 43 17.03 14.50 -4.01
N ALA A 44 16.39 13.33 -4.01
CA ALA A 44 15.00 13.20 -4.37
C ALA A 44 14.13 14.23 -3.62
N PRO A 45 13.17 14.88 -4.28
CA PRO A 45 12.19 15.76 -3.63
C PRO A 45 11.62 15.11 -2.38
N HIS A 46 11.61 15.84 -1.26
CA HIS A 46 11.00 15.37 -0.03
C HIS A 46 10.57 16.49 0.92
N PHE A 47 9.75 16.14 1.89
CA PHE A 47 9.48 16.97 3.06
C PHE A 47 10.48 16.69 4.18
N ALA A 48 11.00 17.77 4.75
CA ALA A 48 11.79 17.76 5.97
C ALA A 48 10.99 18.41 7.10
N HIS A 49 11.20 17.97 8.34
CA HIS A 49 10.63 18.64 9.51
C HIS A 49 11.26 20.03 9.64
N ALA A 50 10.47 21.02 10.07
CA ALA A 50 10.98 22.34 10.45
C ALA A 50 11.80 22.29 11.76
N GLY A 51 11.68 21.21 12.53
CA GLY A 51 12.46 20.93 13.74
C GLY A 51 13.07 19.52 13.71
N LYS A 52 13.09 18.86 14.87
CA LYS A 52 13.65 17.50 15.03
C LYS A 52 12.80 16.48 14.27
N THR A 53 13.41 15.71 13.37
CA THR A 53 12.74 14.58 12.70
C THR A 53 12.26 13.55 13.72
N CYS A 54 10.97 13.21 13.70
CA CYS A 54 10.39 12.20 14.58
C CYS A 54 10.92 10.80 14.29
N ARG A 55 10.74 9.86 15.23
CA ARG A 55 11.27 8.49 15.13
C ARG A 55 10.55 7.70 14.03
N GLU A 56 9.27 7.96 13.85
CA GLU A 56 8.35 7.23 12.99
C GLU A 56 8.74 7.41 11.52
N VAL A 57 9.19 8.60 11.14
CA VAL A 57 9.70 8.93 9.79
C VAL A 57 11.12 8.39 9.55
N ARG A 58 11.79 7.88 10.59
CA ARG A 58 13.07 7.15 10.44
C ARG A 58 12.87 5.64 10.22
N ARG A 59 11.64 5.12 10.33
CA ARG A 59 11.29 3.73 10.00
C ARG A 59 11.29 3.54 8.49
N SER A 60 11.59 2.33 8.02
CA SER A 60 11.66 2.02 6.58
C SER A 60 10.46 2.58 5.81
N THR A 61 10.71 3.29 4.70
CA THR A 61 9.64 3.78 3.81
C THR A 61 8.83 2.64 3.21
N GLU A 62 9.40 1.43 3.19
CA GLU A 62 8.72 0.19 2.79
C GLU A 62 7.50 -0.13 3.67
N THR A 63 7.42 0.44 4.88
CA THR A 63 6.27 0.23 5.76
C THR A 63 4.95 0.63 5.09
N VAL A 64 4.94 1.73 4.34
CA VAL A 64 3.73 2.26 3.69
C VAL A 64 3.86 2.37 2.17
N ALA A 65 4.90 1.76 1.58
CA ALA A 65 5.10 1.74 0.14
C ALA A 65 4.17 0.73 -0.53
N LEU A 66 3.68 1.06 -1.73
CA LEU A 66 2.99 0.10 -2.58
C LEU A 66 3.98 -0.98 -3.05
N PRO A 67 3.66 -2.28 -2.86
CA PRO A 67 4.53 -3.35 -3.32
C PRO A 67 4.87 -3.23 -4.81
N ILE A 68 6.18 -3.24 -5.11
CA ILE A 68 6.71 -3.29 -6.49
C ILE A 68 6.19 -2.12 -7.35
N TYR A 69 5.99 -0.95 -6.76
CA TYR A 69 5.49 0.21 -7.49
C TYR A 69 6.63 1.02 -8.12
N ASP A 70 7.65 1.38 -7.34
CA ASP A 70 8.79 2.20 -7.76
C ASP A 70 10.14 1.47 -7.63
N SER A 71 10.13 0.24 -7.13
CA SER A 71 11.31 -0.64 -7.00
C SER A 71 11.04 -2.01 -7.64
N PHE A 72 11.66 -2.24 -8.80
CA PHE A 72 11.52 -3.50 -9.55
C PHE A 72 12.62 -4.52 -9.22
N ARG A 73 13.55 -4.20 -8.31
CA ARG A 73 14.61 -5.11 -7.85
C ARG A 73 14.13 -6.12 -6.80
N LEU A 74 12.85 -6.09 -6.44
CA LEU A 74 12.22 -7.05 -5.52
C LEU A 74 12.92 -7.17 -4.14
N HIS A 75 13.64 -6.13 -3.73
CA HIS A 75 14.46 -6.11 -2.51
C HIS A 75 15.48 -7.26 -2.42
N LEU A 76 15.96 -7.76 -3.57
CA LEU A 76 17.01 -8.78 -3.63
C LEU A 76 18.33 -8.21 -3.07
N SER A 77 19.06 -9.05 -2.33
CA SER A 77 20.42 -8.69 -1.89
C SER A 77 21.35 -8.52 -3.09
N GLY A 78 22.45 -7.77 -2.92
CA GLY A 78 23.40 -7.53 -4.02
C GLY A 78 23.94 -8.81 -4.66
N LYS A 79 24.16 -9.87 -3.84
CA LYS A 79 24.60 -11.18 -4.32
C LYS A 79 23.53 -11.87 -5.17
N VAL A 80 22.27 -11.86 -4.72
CA VAL A 80 21.16 -12.52 -5.42
C VAL A 80 20.84 -11.77 -6.72
N TRP A 81 20.88 -10.44 -6.67
CA TRP A 81 20.72 -9.61 -7.85
C TRP A 81 21.76 -9.92 -8.92
N GLU A 82 23.02 -10.03 -8.54
CA GLU A 82 24.10 -10.31 -9.50
C GLU A 82 23.98 -11.70 -10.13
N ALA A 83 23.63 -12.72 -9.35
CA ALA A 83 23.35 -14.05 -9.90
C ALA A 83 22.15 -14.05 -10.85
N LEU A 84 21.05 -13.39 -10.48
CA LEU A 84 19.87 -13.28 -11.34
C LEU A 84 20.18 -12.51 -12.63
N ARG A 85 21.05 -11.49 -12.55
CA ARG A 85 21.52 -10.72 -13.70
C ARG A 85 22.36 -11.58 -14.65
N ARG A 86 23.32 -12.36 -14.14
CA ARG A 86 24.11 -13.31 -14.96
C ARG A 86 23.21 -14.38 -15.60
N PHE A 87 22.27 -14.91 -14.85
CA PHE A 87 21.27 -15.86 -15.37
C PHE A 87 20.52 -15.29 -16.58
N HIS A 88 20.10 -14.02 -16.53
CA HIS A 88 19.35 -13.38 -17.60
C HIS A 88 20.23 -12.91 -18.78
N ASP A 89 21.34 -12.22 -18.50
CA ASP A 89 22.16 -11.54 -19.50
C ASP A 89 23.16 -12.49 -20.18
N GLU A 90 23.63 -13.52 -19.48
CA GLU A 90 24.74 -14.40 -19.88
C GLU A 90 24.31 -15.87 -20.09
N ASP A 91 23.03 -16.19 -19.85
CA ASP A 91 22.50 -17.58 -19.88
C ASP A 91 23.25 -18.53 -18.92
N ASP A 92 23.75 -17.98 -17.81
CA ASP A 92 24.50 -18.72 -16.78
C ASP A 92 23.55 -19.34 -15.74
N ASP A 93 23.31 -20.65 -15.87
CA ASP A 93 22.42 -21.42 -14.99
C ASP A 93 23.12 -22.01 -13.74
N SER A 94 24.38 -21.66 -13.47
CA SER A 94 25.16 -22.21 -12.34
C SER A 94 24.54 -21.95 -10.96
N ASP A 95 23.82 -20.83 -10.82
CA ASP A 95 23.12 -20.45 -9.59
C ASP A 95 21.62 -20.81 -9.61
N GLY A 96 21.13 -21.57 -10.61
CA GLY A 96 19.71 -21.82 -10.85
C GLY A 96 18.97 -22.39 -9.62
N TYR A 97 19.54 -23.42 -8.98
CA TYR A 97 18.99 -24.02 -7.76
C TYR A 97 18.85 -22.99 -6.62
N TRP A 98 19.87 -22.17 -6.43
CA TRP A 98 19.86 -21.14 -5.39
C TRP A 98 18.87 -20.00 -5.70
N LEU A 99 18.72 -19.64 -6.97
CA LEU A 99 17.75 -18.64 -7.42
C LEU A 99 16.30 -19.15 -7.29
N GLU A 100 16.08 -20.46 -7.33
CA GLU A 100 14.76 -21.08 -7.14
C GLU A 100 14.25 -20.88 -5.71
N ASP A 101 15.12 -20.89 -4.70
CA ASP A 101 14.76 -20.57 -3.29
C ASP A 101 14.20 -19.15 -3.12
N TYR A 102 14.59 -18.22 -4.01
CA TYR A 102 14.04 -16.85 -4.05
C TYR A 102 12.76 -16.75 -4.90
N GLY A 103 12.37 -17.84 -5.56
CA GLY A 103 11.22 -17.94 -6.46
C GLY A 103 11.36 -17.10 -7.73
N VAL A 104 12.59 -16.73 -8.12
CA VAL A 104 12.85 -15.91 -9.33
C VAL A 104 13.13 -16.76 -10.56
N VAL A 105 13.58 -18.01 -10.37
CA VAL A 105 13.62 -19.03 -11.42
C VAL A 105 12.82 -20.25 -10.99
N LYS A 106 12.53 -21.14 -11.93
CA LYS A 106 11.90 -22.44 -11.69
C LYS A 106 12.54 -23.50 -12.58
N SER A 107 12.84 -24.66 -12.00
CA SER A 107 13.42 -25.76 -12.75
C SER A 107 12.38 -26.49 -13.61
N PHE A 108 12.85 -27.10 -14.69
CA PHE A 108 12.08 -27.98 -15.56
C PHE A 108 13.00 -29.01 -16.23
N ILE A 109 12.45 -30.18 -16.57
CA ILE A 109 13.18 -31.23 -17.28
C ILE A 109 12.95 -31.08 -18.78
N THR A 110 14.05 -30.98 -19.54
CA THR A 110 14.02 -30.96 -21.00
C THR A 110 13.64 -32.32 -21.56
N PRO A 111 13.20 -32.41 -22.84
CA PRO A 111 12.93 -33.70 -23.49
C PRO A 111 14.11 -34.69 -23.49
N TYR A 112 15.34 -34.20 -23.29
CA TYR A 112 16.57 -35.00 -23.23
C TYR A 112 16.98 -35.40 -21.80
N GLY A 113 16.15 -35.11 -20.80
CA GLY A 113 16.39 -35.47 -19.40
C GLY A 113 17.28 -34.49 -18.62
N ASN A 114 17.80 -33.43 -19.25
CA ASN A 114 18.58 -32.41 -18.55
C ASN A 114 17.65 -31.45 -17.81
N GLU A 115 17.99 -31.12 -16.56
CA GLU A 115 17.35 -30.04 -15.81
C GLU A 115 17.81 -28.67 -16.33
N ARG A 116 16.88 -27.76 -16.51
CA ARG A 116 17.09 -26.37 -16.92
C ARG A 116 16.22 -25.47 -16.08
N TYR A 117 16.55 -24.18 -16.07
CA TYR A 117 15.82 -23.18 -15.31
C TYR A 117 15.21 -22.14 -16.25
N ASN A 118 14.06 -21.60 -15.87
CA ASN A 118 13.43 -20.47 -16.55
C ASN A 118 13.06 -19.39 -15.53
N LEU A 119 13.11 -18.12 -15.95
CA LEU A 119 12.59 -17.02 -15.14
C LEU A 119 11.10 -17.22 -14.84
N THR A 120 10.74 -17.12 -13.56
CA THR A 120 9.34 -17.01 -13.14
C THR A 120 8.77 -15.64 -13.50
N HIS A 121 7.47 -15.42 -13.30
CA HIS A 121 6.91 -14.06 -13.43
C HIS A 121 7.63 -13.06 -12.52
N LYS A 122 7.95 -13.47 -11.29
CA LYS A 122 8.74 -12.67 -10.34
C LYS A 122 10.11 -12.36 -10.91
N GLY A 123 10.85 -13.36 -11.40
CA GLY A 123 12.19 -13.15 -11.97
C GLY A 123 12.25 -12.29 -13.22
N LYS A 124 11.15 -12.16 -13.98
CA LYS A 124 11.05 -11.29 -15.17
C LYS A 124 10.86 -9.81 -14.83
N ILE A 125 10.40 -9.47 -13.62
CA ILE A 125 10.10 -8.08 -13.25
C ILE A 125 11.34 -7.17 -13.29
N PRO A 126 12.49 -7.53 -12.68
CA PRO A 126 13.67 -6.66 -12.63
C PRO A 126 14.28 -6.29 -13.99
N PHE A 127 14.01 -7.11 -15.01
CA PHE A 127 14.49 -6.90 -16.38
C PHE A 127 13.46 -6.20 -17.25
N GLY A 128 12.23 -6.06 -16.77
CA GLY A 128 11.14 -5.51 -17.56
C GLY A 128 10.53 -6.51 -18.54
N ASP A 129 10.78 -7.81 -18.39
CA ASP A 129 10.36 -8.85 -19.35
C ASP A 129 8.92 -9.32 -19.17
N LEU A 130 8.34 -9.08 -17.99
CA LEU A 130 6.96 -9.46 -17.72
C LEU A 130 6.01 -8.55 -18.51
N SER A 131 5.03 -9.14 -19.21
CA SER A 131 4.01 -8.35 -19.89
C SER A 131 3.21 -7.51 -18.91
N LEU A 132 2.66 -6.37 -19.34
CA LEU A 132 1.92 -5.46 -18.46
C LEU A 132 0.69 -6.14 -17.85
N ASN A 133 0.04 -7.02 -18.61
CA ASN A 133 -1.09 -7.81 -18.12
C ASN A 133 -0.68 -8.78 -16.98
N LEU A 134 0.43 -9.50 -17.15
CA LEU A 134 0.91 -10.42 -16.11
C LEU A 134 1.48 -9.66 -14.90
N PHE A 135 2.08 -8.49 -15.11
CA PHE A 135 2.52 -7.63 -14.03
C PHE A 135 1.36 -7.18 -13.14
N ASN A 136 0.23 -6.76 -13.71
CA ASN A 136 -0.97 -6.43 -12.95
C ASN A 136 -1.48 -7.61 -12.11
N GLN A 137 -1.57 -8.80 -12.73
CA GLN A 137 -1.99 -10.03 -12.04
C GLN A 137 -1.05 -10.40 -10.88
N PHE A 138 0.22 -10.04 -10.99
CA PHE A 138 1.22 -10.26 -9.95
C PHE A 138 1.16 -9.21 -8.83
N GLN A 139 1.02 -7.92 -9.18
CA GLN A 139 1.11 -6.81 -8.23
C GLN A 139 -0.17 -6.61 -7.42
N GLU A 140 -1.34 -6.73 -8.03
CA GLU A 140 -2.62 -6.45 -7.37
C GLU A 140 -2.84 -7.28 -6.09
N PRO A 141 -2.60 -8.61 -6.08
CA PRO A 141 -2.71 -9.40 -4.86
C PRO A 141 -1.75 -8.94 -3.76
N LEU A 142 -0.53 -8.52 -4.11
CA LEU A 142 0.46 -8.04 -3.14
C LEU A 142 0.02 -6.73 -2.49
N ILE A 143 -0.55 -5.80 -3.27
CA ILE A 143 -1.10 -4.55 -2.73
C ILE A 143 -2.22 -4.86 -1.74
N ARG A 144 -3.12 -5.80 -2.06
CA ARG A 144 -4.21 -6.21 -1.17
C ARG A 144 -3.68 -6.88 0.10
N GLU A 145 -2.80 -7.87 -0.02
CA GLU A 145 -2.19 -8.55 1.12
C GLU A 145 -1.48 -7.55 2.05
N ARG A 146 -0.83 -6.53 1.48
CA ARG A 146 -0.19 -5.47 2.26
C ARG A 146 -1.20 -4.59 3.00
N HIS A 147 -2.32 -4.26 2.37
CA HIS A 147 -3.44 -3.57 3.02
C HIS A 147 -3.95 -4.38 4.22
N ASP A 148 -4.29 -5.66 4.00
CA ASP A 148 -4.85 -6.54 5.03
C ASP A 148 -3.91 -6.66 6.23
N LYS A 149 -2.60 -6.79 5.98
CA LYS A 149 -1.56 -6.82 7.04
C LYS A 149 -1.50 -5.52 7.85
N LEU A 150 -1.62 -4.36 7.20
CA LEU A 150 -1.63 -3.08 7.90
C LEU A 150 -2.94 -2.87 8.69
N GLU A 151 -4.06 -3.37 8.17
CA GLU A 151 -5.34 -3.35 8.87
C GLU A 151 -5.29 -4.22 10.13
N GLN A 152 -4.78 -5.45 10.02
CA GLN A 152 -4.54 -6.35 11.16
C GLN A 152 -3.56 -5.76 12.17
N ALA A 153 -2.47 -5.11 11.71
CA ALA A 153 -1.53 -4.45 12.60
C ALA A 153 -2.18 -3.29 13.37
N ALA A 154 -3.03 -2.51 12.71
CA ALA A 154 -3.78 -1.42 13.36
C ALA A 154 -4.79 -1.96 14.38
N LEU A 155 -5.47 -3.08 14.07
CA LEU A 155 -6.35 -3.80 15.01
C LEU A 155 -5.58 -4.29 16.24
N ALA A 156 -4.45 -4.97 16.05
CA ALA A 156 -3.63 -5.49 17.14
C ALA A 156 -3.03 -4.37 18.03
N ALA A 157 -2.72 -3.22 17.43
CA ALA A 157 -2.19 -2.05 18.13
C ALA A 157 -3.26 -1.27 18.90
N PHE A 158 -4.54 -1.61 18.81
CA PHE A 158 -5.62 -0.88 19.49
C PHE A 158 -5.42 -0.83 21.02
N CYS A 159 -5.67 0.34 21.62
CA CYS A 159 -5.41 0.64 23.03
C CYS A 159 -3.97 0.36 23.47
N THR A 160 -2.99 0.51 22.57
CA THR A 160 -1.56 0.47 22.89
C THR A 160 -0.90 1.80 22.56
N VAL A 161 0.33 1.99 23.04
CA VAL A 161 1.16 3.15 22.67
C VAL A 161 1.48 3.21 21.18
N GLU A 162 1.30 2.10 20.44
CA GLU A 162 1.58 1.99 19.01
C GLU A 162 0.35 2.27 18.12
N GLU A 163 -0.85 2.37 18.71
CA GLU A 163 -2.14 2.55 18.01
C GLU A 163 -2.08 3.67 16.97
N SER A 164 -1.68 4.86 17.40
CA SER A 164 -1.60 6.04 16.53
C SER A 164 -0.66 5.82 15.35
N THR A 165 0.45 5.11 15.55
CA THR A 165 1.42 4.86 14.50
C THR A 165 0.88 3.85 13.49
N ALA A 166 0.28 2.76 13.96
CA ALA A 166 -0.28 1.72 13.10
C ALA A 166 -1.49 2.23 12.28
N LEU A 167 -2.37 3.03 12.91
CA LEU A 167 -3.47 3.71 12.21
C LEU A 167 -2.93 4.66 11.14
N THR A 168 -1.91 5.45 11.47
CA THR A 168 -1.29 6.36 10.51
C THR A 168 -0.69 5.59 9.33
N ASP A 169 -0.02 4.46 9.57
CA ASP A 169 0.54 3.62 8.51
C ASP A 169 -0.55 3.08 7.57
N LEU A 170 -1.68 2.63 8.11
CA LEU A 170 -2.83 2.17 7.32
C LEU A 170 -3.45 3.32 6.50
N VAL A 171 -3.67 4.49 7.09
CA VAL A 171 -4.23 5.66 6.40
C VAL A 171 -3.33 6.09 5.25
N LEU A 172 -2.01 6.14 5.48
CA LEU A 172 -1.03 6.50 4.45
C LEU A 172 -1.00 5.48 3.31
N PHE A 173 -1.06 4.19 3.62
CA PHE A 173 -1.12 3.14 2.61
C PHE A 173 -2.41 3.22 1.77
N ARG A 174 -3.57 3.40 2.41
CA ARG A 174 -4.86 3.58 1.72
C ARG A 174 -4.85 4.82 0.83
N ALA A 175 -4.19 5.91 1.24
CA ALA A 175 -4.03 7.10 0.40
C ALA A 175 -3.13 6.85 -0.83
N GLN A 176 -2.10 6.01 -0.72
CA GLN A 176 -1.28 5.59 -1.87
C GLN A 176 -2.10 4.72 -2.83
N MET A 177 -2.88 3.76 -2.30
CA MET A 177 -3.80 2.96 -3.11
C MET A 177 -4.82 3.84 -3.83
N ARG A 178 -5.45 4.77 -3.10
CA ARG A 178 -6.41 5.71 -3.67
C ARG A 178 -5.80 6.48 -4.84
N ARG A 179 -4.57 6.99 -4.69
CA ARG A 179 -3.87 7.71 -5.77
C ARG A 179 -3.73 6.90 -7.06
N ILE A 180 -3.31 5.63 -6.98
CA ILE A 180 -3.17 4.80 -8.20
C ILE A 180 -4.51 4.42 -8.80
N LEU A 181 -5.55 4.25 -7.96
CA LEU A 181 -6.89 3.93 -8.39
C LEU A 181 -7.60 5.15 -8.99
N GLU A 182 -7.45 6.36 -8.45
CA GLU A 182 -8.10 7.58 -8.99
C GLU A 182 -7.59 7.97 -10.38
N THR A 183 -6.40 7.51 -10.75
CA THR A 183 -5.78 7.90 -12.01
C THR A 183 -6.19 7.03 -13.19
N THR A 184 -6.31 7.68 -14.34
CA THR A 184 -6.39 7.04 -15.66
C THR A 184 -5.00 7.04 -16.30
N LEU A 185 -4.51 5.86 -16.67
CA LEU A 185 -3.32 5.71 -17.50
C LEU A 185 -3.69 6.09 -18.95
N TYR A 186 -2.87 6.89 -19.61
CA TYR A 186 -3.04 7.22 -21.03
C TYR A 186 -1.77 6.95 -21.80
N PHE A 187 -1.94 6.56 -23.06
CA PHE A 187 -0.87 6.42 -24.04
C PHE A 187 -1.22 7.25 -25.27
N ILE A 188 -0.31 8.15 -25.67
CA ILE A 188 -0.53 9.08 -26.78
C ILE A 188 0.63 9.01 -27.78
N GLU A 189 0.30 9.24 -29.04
CA GLU A 189 1.24 9.57 -30.11
C GLU A 189 1.47 11.08 -30.13
N VAL A 190 2.71 11.47 -30.35
CA VAL A 190 3.18 12.84 -30.40
C VAL A 190 3.85 13.03 -31.75
N ARG A 191 3.18 13.72 -32.67
CA ARG A 191 3.75 14.06 -33.97
C ARG A 191 4.37 15.43 -33.92
N THR A 192 5.62 15.51 -34.34
CA THR A 192 6.44 16.72 -34.35
C THR A 192 7.09 16.89 -35.71
N SER A 193 7.73 18.03 -35.93
CA SER A 193 8.59 18.26 -37.10
C SER A 193 9.81 17.32 -37.14
N ALA A 194 10.23 16.76 -36.00
CA ALA A 194 11.39 15.88 -35.87
C ALA A 194 11.04 14.39 -35.98
N GLY A 195 9.75 14.04 -36.06
CA GLY A 195 9.28 12.64 -36.12
C GLY A 195 8.16 12.34 -35.13
N ILE A 196 7.96 11.05 -34.89
CA ILE A 196 6.90 10.52 -34.04
C ILE A 196 7.50 10.01 -32.73
N LEU A 197 6.97 10.52 -31.62
CA LEU A 197 7.25 10.06 -30.27
C LEU A 197 5.97 9.53 -29.64
N HIS A 198 6.11 8.81 -28.53
CA HIS A 198 5.00 8.32 -27.74
C HIS A 198 5.19 8.71 -26.29
N LYS A 199 4.09 8.97 -25.59
CA LYS A 199 4.12 9.27 -24.15
C LYS A 199 3.15 8.37 -23.41
N ILE A 200 3.64 7.81 -22.30
CA ILE A 200 2.81 7.21 -21.26
C ILE A 200 2.68 8.20 -20.10
N GLY A 201 1.54 8.23 -19.45
CA GLY A 201 1.39 8.95 -18.19
C GLY A 201 0.08 8.64 -17.50
N VAL A 202 -0.10 9.21 -16.32
CA VAL A 202 -1.34 9.11 -15.53
C VAL A 202 -1.96 10.48 -15.32
N THR A 203 -3.28 10.54 -15.18
CA THR A 203 -4.01 11.78 -14.87
C THR A 203 -5.24 11.48 -14.03
N THR A 204 -5.57 12.36 -13.08
CA THR A 204 -6.87 12.42 -12.41
C THR A 204 -7.83 13.42 -13.07
N ARG A 205 -7.31 14.24 -13.99
CA ARG A 205 -8.06 15.27 -14.73
C ARG A 205 -8.56 14.71 -16.07
N PRO A 206 -9.56 15.36 -16.70
CA PRO A 206 -9.96 15.06 -18.07
C PRO A 206 -8.75 15.05 -19.02
N LEU A 207 -8.73 14.09 -19.95
CA LEU A 207 -7.58 13.85 -20.82
C LEU A 207 -7.28 15.10 -21.67
N GLU A 208 -8.29 15.80 -22.13
CA GLU A 208 -8.21 17.00 -22.96
C GLU A 208 -7.40 18.11 -22.27
N GLN A 209 -7.66 18.33 -20.98
CA GLN A 209 -6.90 19.30 -20.17
C GLN A 209 -5.43 18.86 -20.06
N ARG A 210 -5.19 17.57 -19.85
CA ARG A 210 -3.83 17.05 -19.76
C ARG A 210 -3.08 17.16 -21.10
N LEU A 211 -3.76 16.94 -22.23
CA LEU A 211 -3.16 17.12 -23.57
C LEU A 211 -2.81 18.58 -23.85
N ALA A 212 -3.61 19.54 -23.40
CA ALA A 212 -3.30 20.96 -23.53
C ALA A 212 -1.99 21.33 -22.80
N GLU A 213 -1.80 20.81 -21.58
CA GLU A 213 -0.54 20.99 -20.82
C GLU A 213 0.65 20.35 -21.52
N ILE A 214 0.52 19.09 -21.94
CA ILE A 214 1.59 18.38 -22.66
C ILE A 214 1.97 19.14 -23.94
N ARG A 215 0.99 19.69 -24.65
CA ARG A 215 1.24 20.52 -25.83
C ARG A 215 2.04 21.77 -25.46
N ALA A 216 1.64 22.48 -24.40
CA ALA A 216 2.36 23.66 -23.92
C ALA A 216 3.81 23.34 -23.52
N ASP A 217 4.05 22.18 -22.90
CA ASP A 217 5.39 21.71 -22.53
C ASP A 217 6.26 21.39 -23.75
N LEU A 218 5.66 20.92 -24.86
CA LEU A 218 6.39 20.47 -26.06
C LEU A 218 6.61 21.57 -27.12
N ILE A 219 5.75 22.58 -27.19
CA ILE A 219 5.88 23.71 -28.13
C ILE A 219 7.29 24.35 -28.09
N PRO A 220 7.90 24.63 -26.92
CA PRO A 220 9.25 25.19 -26.84
C PRO A 220 10.34 24.33 -27.50
N HIS A 221 10.11 23.03 -27.65
CA HIS A 221 11.10 22.08 -28.18
C HIS A 221 10.92 21.80 -29.69
N PHE A 222 9.68 21.80 -30.18
CA PHE A 222 9.37 21.37 -31.55
C PHE A 222 8.60 22.39 -32.39
N GLY A 223 8.12 23.47 -31.78
CA GLY A 223 7.22 24.43 -32.40
C GLY A 223 5.81 23.87 -32.55
N SER A 224 5.54 23.16 -33.64
CA SER A 224 4.22 22.56 -33.90
C SER A 224 4.16 21.10 -33.42
N VAL A 225 3.09 20.77 -32.69
CA VAL A 225 2.89 19.45 -32.09
C VAL A 225 1.43 19.02 -32.25
N GLU A 226 1.22 17.83 -32.80
CA GLU A 226 -0.06 17.14 -32.82
C GLU A 226 -0.04 15.98 -31.81
N LEU A 227 -1.08 15.87 -30.99
CA LEU A 227 -1.23 14.83 -29.97
C LEU A 227 -2.43 13.96 -30.29
N ILE A 228 -2.23 12.64 -30.40
CA ILE A 228 -3.27 11.69 -30.76
C ILE A 228 -3.39 10.66 -29.63
N PRO A 229 -4.53 10.60 -28.91
CA PRO A 229 -4.78 9.54 -27.94
C PRO A 229 -4.84 8.18 -28.61
N LEU A 230 -4.02 7.24 -28.14
CA LEU A 230 -4.01 5.86 -28.64
C LEU A 230 -4.74 4.89 -27.70
N GLY A 231 -4.88 5.24 -26.43
CA GLY A 231 -5.66 4.48 -25.45
C GLY A 231 -5.64 5.09 -24.06
N THR A 232 -6.64 4.70 -23.27
CA THR A 232 -6.79 5.03 -21.85
C THR A 232 -7.22 3.82 -21.05
N TRP A 233 -6.69 3.69 -19.83
CA TRP A 233 -7.02 2.60 -18.92
C TRP A 233 -7.31 3.18 -17.52
N MET A 234 -8.58 3.18 -17.13
CA MET A 234 -9.02 3.65 -15.81
C MET A 234 -8.48 2.75 -14.70
N HIS A 235 -8.15 3.36 -13.56
CA HIS A 235 -7.66 2.67 -12.36
C HIS A 235 -6.36 1.86 -12.59
N ARG A 236 -5.56 2.25 -13.59
CA ARG A 236 -4.27 1.59 -13.94
C ARG A 236 -3.05 2.45 -13.65
N GLY A 237 -3.15 3.34 -12.65
CA GLY A 237 -2.03 4.19 -12.23
C GLY A 237 -0.79 3.42 -11.76
N ASN A 238 -0.99 2.19 -11.29
CA ASN A 238 0.06 1.30 -10.84
C ASN A 238 1.04 0.86 -11.95
N VAL A 239 0.64 0.96 -13.22
CA VAL A 239 1.39 0.43 -14.36
C VAL A 239 2.45 1.40 -14.88
N GLU A 240 2.28 2.71 -14.69
CA GLU A 240 3.10 3.74 -15.35
C GLU A 240 4.60 3.53 -15.16
N LEU A 241 5.03 3.31 -13.91
CA LEU A 241 6.45 3.14 -13.58
C LEU A 241 7.01 1.84 -14.15
N TYR A 242 6.21 0.76 -14.15
CA TYR A 242 6.64 -0.50 -14.74
C TYR A 242 6.73 -0.41 -16.27
N PHE A 243 5.81 0.31 -16.92
CA PHE A 243 5.91 0.61 -18.36
C PHE A 243 7.24 1.31 -18.67
N LYS A 244 7.57 2.36 -17.91
CA LYS A 244 8.84 3.10 -18.08
C LYS A 244 10.04 2.17 -17.87
N HIS A 245 9.98 1.28 -16.89
CA HIS A 245 11.04 0.31 -16.63
C HIS A 245 11.21 -0.72 -17.77
N ARG A 246 10.10 -1.29 -18.25
CA ARG A 246 10.05 -2.28 -19.35
C ARG A 246 10.53 -1.71 -20.67
N TYR A 247 10.12 -0.49 -20.99
CA TYR A 247 10.44 0.15 -22.27
C TYR A 247 11.58 1.18 -22.17
N ARG A 248 12.40 1.11 -21.10
CA ARG A 248 13.49 2.08 -20.85
C ARG A 248 14.48 2.23 -22.01
N HIS A 249 14.70 1.16 -22.79
CA HIS A 249 15.61 1.17 -23.93
C HIS A 249 15.10 2.03 -25.11
N PHE A 250 13.80 2.31 -25.15
CA PHE A 250 13.16 3.17 -26.15
C PHE A 250 12.97 4.62 -25.65
N GLN A 251 13.38 4.92 -24.42
CA GLN A 251 13.16 6.21 -23.79
C GLN A 251 14.00 7.30 -24.48
N GLN A 252 13.34 8.38 -24.91
CA GLN A 252 13.98 9.52 -25.55
C GLN A 252 13.70 10.79 -24.73
N PRO A 253 14.69 11.30 -23.98
CA PRO A 253 14.51 12.51 -23.18
C PRO A 253 14.37 13.75 -24.05
N ILE A 254 13.51 14.68 -23.63
CA ILE A 254 13.29 15.99 -24.27
C ILE A 254 13.53 17.06 -23.21
N GLY A 255 14.74 17.63 -23.18
CA GLY A 255 15.14 18.52 -22.09
C GLY A 255 15.05 17.82 -20.73
N THR A 256 14.17 18.29 -19.86
CA THR A 256 13.90 17.67 -18.54
C THR A 256 12.80 16.61 -18.56
N LEU A 257 12.12 16.42 -19.69
CA LEU A 257 11.00 15.50 -19.81
C LEU A 257 11.51 14.10 -20.17
N THR A 258 11.24 13.10 -19.35
CA THR A 258 11.81 11.74 -19.47
C THR A 258 10.77 10.69 -19.86
N GLU A 259 9.53 11.07 -20.02
CA GLU A 259 8.37 10.20 -20.29
C GLU A 259 8.07 9.92 -21.77
N TYR A 260 8.99 10.26 -22.68
CA TYR A 260 8.80 10.09 -24.12
C TYR A 260 9.60 8.91 -24.66
N PHE A 261 9.08 8.27 -25.70
CA PHE A 261 9.61 7.04 -26.26
C PHE A 261 9.58 7.07 -27.80
N ALA A 262 10.62 6.54 -28.42
CA ALA A 262 10.66 6.26 -29.85
C ALA A 262 10.58 4.74 -30.07
N PHE A 263 9.47 4.26 -30.61
CA PHE A 263 9.24 2.85 -30.86
C PHE A 263 9.33 2.55 -32.36
N GLU A 264 10.09 1.53 -32.73
CA GLU A 264 10.09 0.99 -34.10
C GLU A 264 8.77 0.26 -34.42
N ASP A 265 8.26 -0.52 -33.45
CA ASP A 265 6.97 -1.19 -33.55
C ASP A 265 6.02 -0.80 -32.40
N VAL A 266 5.31 0.31 -32.57
CA VAL A 266 4.25 0.73 -31.64
C VAL A 266 3.11 -0.29 -31.53
N LYS A 267 2.89 -1.15 -32.53
CA LYS A 267 1.79 -2.13 -32.49
C LYS A 267 2.06 -3.20 -31.44
N ALA A 268 3.32 -3.60 -31.23
CA ALA A 268 3.69 -4.51 -30.15
C ALA A 268 3.39 -3.89 -28.76
N VAL A 269 3.72 -2.62 -28.57
CA VAL A 269 3.44 -1.87 -27.33
C VAL A 269 1.94 -1.75 -27.08
N LEU A 270 1.17 -1.36 -28.09
CA LEU A 270 -0.30 -1.29 -28.01
C LEU A 270 -0.92 -2.66 -27.73
N ARG A 271 -0.36 -3.74 -28.27
CA ARG A 271 -0.83 -5.10 -27.98
C ARG A 271 -0.60 -5.46 -26.52
N ASP A 272 0.54 -5.10 -25.94
CA ASP A 272 0.83 -5.33 -24.52
C ASP A 272 -0.15 -4.55 -23.62
N LEU A 273 -0.34 -3.25 -23.91
CA LEU A 273 -1.29 -2.40 -23.19
C LEU A 273 -2.75 -2.90 -23.32
N ARG A 274 -3.19 -3.27 -24.52
CA ARG A 274 -4.58 -3.76 -24.77
C ARG A 274 -4.85 -5.14 -24.19
N ARG A 275 -3.82 -5.93 -23.88
CA ARG A 275 -3.98 -7.22 -23.19
C ARG A 275 -4.29 -7.05 -21.70
N MET A 276 -4.06 -5.88 -21.13
CA MET A 276 -4.49 -5.59 -19.76
C MET A 276 -6.01 -5.59 -19.70
N LYS A 277 -6.58 -6.44 -18.85
CA LYS A 277 -8.02 -6.42 -18.57
C LYS A 277 -8.42 -5.07 -17.96
N ALA A 278 -9.67 -4.66 -18.17
CA ALA A 278 -10.24 -3.57 -17.39
C ALA A 278 -10.08 -3.88 -15.88
N LYS A 279 -9.78 -2.86 -15.08
CA LYS A 279 -9.66 -3.03 -13.63
C LYS A 279 -11.07 -3.11 -13.04
N GLU A 280 -11.42 -4.28 -12.54
CA GLU A 280 -12.59 -4.46 -11.69
C GLU A 280 -12.19 -4.10 -10.26
N LEU A 281 -12.94 -3.16 -9.69
CA LEU A 281 -12.72 -2.69 -8.33
C LEU A 281 -13.45 -3.60 -7.35
N THR A 282 -12.78 -3.99 -6.27
CA THR A 282 -13.44 -4.65 -5.15
C THR A 282 -14.21 -3.65 -4.29
N GLU A 283 -15.07 -4.14 -3.39
CA GLU A 283 -15.77 -3.30 -2.42
C GLU A 283 -14.81 -2.44 -1.58
N MET A 284 -13.69 -3.04 -1.14
CA MET A 284 -12.63 -2.32 -0.43
C MET A 284 -12.03 -1.20 -1.29
N GLU A 285 -11.75 -1.46 -2.57
CA GLU A 285 -11.19 -0.46 -3.48
C GLU A 285 -12.20 0.67 -3.77
N HIS A 286 -13.49 0.34 -3.89
CA HIS A 286 -14.58 1.33 -3.98
C HIS A 286 -14.65 2.20 -2.73
N ALA A 287 -14.60 1.62 -1.52
CA ALA A 287 -14.59 2.37 -0.27
C ALA A 287 -13.36 3.29 -0.17
N ILE A 288 -12.18 2.81 -0.56
CA ILE A 288 -10.94 3.62 -0.60
C ILE A 288 -11.10 4.80 -1.56
N LEU A 289 -11.65 4.60 -2.76
CA LEU A 289 -11.90 5.66 -3.74
C LEU A 289 -12.92 6.70 -3.25
N ALA A 290 -13.97 6.26 -2.57
CA ALA A 290 -14.95 7.14 -1.94
C ALA A 290 -14.34 7.94 -0.77
N GLY A 291 -13.13 7.60 -0.33
CA GLY A 291 -12.48 8.22 0.81
C GLY A 291 -13.03 7.74 2.14
N GLU A 292 -13.68 6.57 2.16
CA GLU A 292 -14.19 6.01 3.38
C GLU A 292 -13.05 5.58 4.32
N PRO A 293 -13.18 5.86 5.63
CA PRO A 293 -12.26 5.35 6.64
C PRO A 293 -12.25 3.81 6.65
N SER A 294 -11.15 3.21 7.13
CA SER A 294 -11.09 1.76 7.32
C SER A 294 -12.04 1.31 8.42
N ARG A 295 -12.33 0.01 8.51
CA ARG A 295 -13.16 -0.55 9.60
C ARG A 295 -12.56 -0.21 10.98
N VAL A 296 -11.23 -0.26 11.08
CA VAL A 296 -10.48 0.09 12.28
C VAL A 296 -10.65 1.57 12.63
N ASP A 297 -10.56 2.46 11.64
CA ASP A 297 -10.70 3.90 11.84
C ASP A 297 -12.14 4.33 12.17
N ARG A 298 -13.13 3.57 11.68
CA ARG A 298 -14.54 3.72 12.08
C ARG A 298 -14.83 3.21 13.50
N CYS A 299 -13.87 2.56 14.16
CA CYS A 299 -14.13 1.77 15.38
C CYS A 299 -15.27 0.76 15.19
N GLU A 300 -15.51 0.30 13.96
CA GLU A 300 -16.45 -0.79 13.63
C GLU A 300 -15.78 -2.12 13.97
N LEU A 301 -15.43 -2.26 15.24
CA LEU A 301 -14.89 -3.47 15.81
C LEU A 301 -16.08 -4.28 16.27
N VAL A 302 -16.23 -5.48 15.73
CA VAL A 302 -17.21 -6.41 16.29
C VAL A 302 -16.78 -6.66 17.74
N PRO A 303 -17.64 -6.45 18.76
CA PRO A 303 -17.26 -6.60 20.17
C PRO A 303 -16.54 -7.92 20.50
N ILE A 304 -16.78 -8.96 19.70
CA ILE A 304 -16.15 -10.29 19.78
C ILE A 304 -14.65 -10.30 19.41
N GLU A 305 -14.18 -9.46 18.50
CA GLU A 305 -12.79 -9.51 18.00
C GLU A 305 -11.81 -8.79 18.94
N MET A 306 -12.22 -7.69 19.57
CA MET A 306 -11.37 -6.97 20.53
C MET A 306 -11.26 -7.67 21.89
N LEU A 307 -12.35 -8.26 22.35
CA LEU A 307 -12.43 -8.85 23.68
C LEU A 307 -11.87 -10.27 23.71
N SER A 308 -11.83 -11.01 22.60
CA SER A 308 -11.45 -12.43 22.66
C SER A 308 -9.95 -12.65 22.86
N GLU A 309 -9.06 -12.22 21.97
CA GLU A 309 -7.63 -12.62 22.06
C GLU A 309 -6.87 -11.99 23.24
N ARG A 310 -7.08 -10.69 23.48
CA ARG A 310 -6.30 -9.96 24.46
C ARG A 310 -6.88 -10.02 25.86
N ALA A 311 -8.20 -10.16 26.00
CA ALA A 311 -8.77 -10.54 27.30
C ALA A 311 -8.40 -11.98 27.64
N TRP A 312 -8.31 -12.91 26.66
CA TRP A 312 -7.71 -14.22 26.90
C TRP A 312 -6.28 -14.09 27.43
N TRP A 313 -5.40 -13.38 26.71
CA TRP A 313 -4.01 -13.22 27.14
C TRP A 313 -3.87 -12.54 28.52
N LEU A 314 -4.70 -11.54 28.83
CA LEU A 314 -4.74 -10.87 30.13
C LEU A 314 -5.27 -11.80 31.24
N LEU A 315 -6.30 -12.60 30.97
CA LEU A 315 -6.84 -13.60 31.90
C LEU A 315 -5.86 -14.76 32.14
N SER A 316 -5.01 -15.09 31.16
CA SER A 316 -4.02 -16.18 31.27
C SER A 316 -2.70 -15.77 31.94
N ASN A 317 -2.35 -14.48 31.98
CA ASN A 317 -1.01 -14.03 32.40
C ASN A 317 -0.97 -13.04 33.58
N PHE A 318 -2.12 -12.59 34.08
CA PHE A 318 -2.21 -11.74 35.27
C PHE A 318 -2.99 -12.44 36.39
N SER A 319 -2.75 -12.02 37.63
CA SER A 319 -3.68 -12.35 38.73
C SER A 319 -5.09 -11.86 38.34
N SER A 320 -6.13 -12.59 38.75
CA SER A 320 -7.52 -12.31 38.38
C SER A 320 -7.93 -10.85 38.62
N ASP A 321 -7.40 -10.22 39.68
CA ASP A 321 -7.74 -8.84 40.06
C ASP A 321 -7.01 -7.79 39.21
N GLU A 322 -5.83 -8.10 38.71
CA GLU A 322 -5.07 -7.21 37.84
C GLU A 322 -5.53 -7.33 36.37
N ALA A 323 -5.91 -8.54 35.93
CA ALA A 323 -6.61 -8.75 34.67
C ALA A 323 -7.95 -8.00 34.63
N LYS A 324 -8.74 -8.12 35.70
CA LYS A 324 -10.06 -7.47 35.83
C LYS A 324 -9.96 -5.94 35.80
N ARG A 325 -9.04 -5.34 36.56
CA ARG A 325 -8.84 -3.87 36.55
C ARG A 325 -8.39 -3.34 35.20
N ASN A 326 -7.48 -4.04 34.51
CA ASN A 326 -7.02 -3.65 33.17
C ASN A 326 -8.12 -3.81 32.12
N PHE A 327 -8.96 -4.83 32.25
CA PHE A 327 -10.13 -5.04 31.39
C PHE A 327 -11.17 -3.93 31.58
N GLU A 328 -11.55 -3.64 32.83
CA GLU A 328 -12.52 -2.59 33.18
C GLU A 328 -12.07 -1.21 32.70
N ALA A 329 -10.81 -0.83 32.95
CA ALA A 329 -10.26 0.45 32.50
C ALA A 329 -10.23 0.58 30.96
N ARG A 330 -9.98 -0.52 30.24
CA ARG A 330 -10.03 -0.54 28.76
C ARG A 330 -11.45 -0.45 28.23
N LEU A 331 -12.39 -1.17 28.86
CA LEU A 331 -13.80 -1.11 28.50
C LEU A 331 -14.38 0.30 28.74
N GLU A 332 -14.00 0.95 29.84
CA GLU A 332 -14.38 2.33 30.16
C GLU A 332 -13.80 3.33 29.15
N LEU A 333 -12.53 3.19 28.75
CA LEU A 333 -11.91 4.02 27.72
C LEU A 333 -12.58 3.83 26.34
N GLN A 334 -12.95 2.60 26.00
CA GLN A 334 -13.67 2.27 24.77
C GLN A 334 -15.08 2.88 24.78
N ASN A 335 -15.82 2.73 25.89
CA ASN A 335 -17.15 3.31 26.06
C ASN A 335 -17.13 4.84 26.00
N HIS A 336 -16.13 5.49 26.60
CA HIS A 336 -15.94 6.93 26.51
C HIS A 336 -15.74 7.38 25.05
N ARG A 337 -14.88 6.70 24.29
CA ARG A 337 -14.59 7.05 22.88
C ARG A 337 -15.79 6.80 21.95
N LEU A 338 -16.59 5.77 22.21
CA LEU A 338 -17.83 5.50 21.48
C LEU A 338 -18.93 6.53 21.85
N GLY A 339 -19.01 6.89 23.13
CA GLY A 339 -19.95 7.89 23.65
C GLY A 339 -19.76 9.32 23.11
N GLU A 340 -18.55 9.68 22.69
CA GLU A 340 -18.27 10.97 22.04
C GLU A 340 -18.75 11.04 20.57
N ARG A 341 -19.13 9.92 19.95
CA ARG A 341 -19.58 9.88 18.53
C ARG A 341 -20.98 9.28 18.31
N THR A 342 -21.52 8.53 19.26
CA THR A 342 -22.91 8.05 19.26
C THR A 342 -23.45 8.02 20.69
N ARG A 343 -24.77 8.22 20.86
CA ARG A 343 -25.48 8.16 22.15
C ARG A 343 -24.98 6.98 23.00
N PRO A 344 -24.74 7.17 24.31
CA PRO A 344 -24.16 6.13 25.15
C PRO A 344 -25.08 4.91 25.18
N LEU A 345 -24.52 3.73 24.90
CA LEU A 345 -25.22 2.45 25.04
C LEU A 345 -25.38 2.01 26.50
N ILE A 346 -24.80 2.76 27.45
CA ILE A 346 -24.85 2.48 28.89
C ILE A 346 -24.86 3.81 29.65
N GLU A 347 -25.97 4.14 30.30
CA GLU A 347 -26.04 5.27 31.25
C GLU A 347 -25.43 4.85 32.59
N PHE A 348 -24.44 5.61 33.07
CA PHE A 348 -23.98 5.52 34.44
C PHE A 348 -24.91 6.35 35.33
N ALA A 349 -25.70 5.69 36.17
CA ALA A 349 -26.40 6.35 37.27
C ALA A 349 -25.37 6.67 38.36
N SER A 350 -25.13 7.97 38.59
CA SER A 350 -24.20 8.44 39.61
C SER A 350 -24.74 8.14 41.01
N GLY A 351 -23.97 7.35 41.75
CA GLY A 351 -24.02 7.26 43.20
C GLY A 351 -24.87 6.11 43.73
N PHE A 352 -24.26 4.97 44.02
CA PHE A 352 -24.57 4.09 45.15
C PHE A 352 -23.42 3.10 45.36
N THR A 353 -23.12 2.82 46.62
CA THR A 353 -21.96 2.05 47.11
C THR A 353 -22.16 0.53 47.10
N ASP A 354 -23.01 -0.03 46.24
CA ASP A 354 -23.17 -1.47 46.11
C ASP A 354 -23.21 -1.90 44.64
N LEU A 355 -22.21 -2.68 44.26
CA LEU A 355 -21.98 -3.15 42.90
C LEU A 355 -22.91 -4.34 42.59
N HIS A 356 -24.14 -4.06 42.17
CA HIS A 356 -24.91 -5.02 41.37
C HIS A 356 -24.75 -4.66 39.90
N LEU A 357 -23.88 -5.43 39.22
CA LEU A 357 -23.73 -5.37 37.76
C LEU A 357 -25.09 -5.67 37.14
N HIS A 358 -25.74 -4.66 36.54
CA HIS A 358 -26.75 -4.90 35.53
C HIS A 358 -26.05 -5.44 34.29
N ILE A 359 -25.96 -6.76 34.24
CA ILE A 359 -25.52 -7.52 33.09
C ILE A 359 -26.57 -7.27 32.00
N THR A 360 -26.21 -6.45 31.01
CA THR A 360 -27.00 -6.31 29.77
C THR A 360 -27.24 -7.69 29.15
N ASP A 361 -28.27 -7.87 28.32
CA ASP A 361 -28.57 -9.14 27.63
C ASP A 361 -27.35 -9.72 26.89
N TYR A 362 -26.38 -8.87 26.50
CA TYR A 362 -25.10 -9.27 25.92
C TYR A 362 -24.16 -9.97 26.91
N GLY A 363 -24.15 -9.52 28.17
CA GLY A 363 -23.38 -10.16 29.23
C GLY A 363 -23.95 -11.51 29.66
N HIS A 364 -25.27 -11.69 29.56
CA HIS A 364 -25.91 -13.00 29.74
C HIS A 364 -25.50 -13.98 28.63
N ALA A 365 -25.54 -13.52 27.36
CA ALA A 365 -25.12 -14.34 26.22
C ALA A 365 -23.61 -14.68 26.26
N TYR A 366 -22.77 -13.76 26.74
CA TYR A 366 -21.34 -13.98 26.96
C TYR A 366 -21.11 -15.01 28.08
N GLN A 367 -21.78 -14.85 29.22
CA GLN A 367 -21.63 -15.74 30.37
C GLN A 367 -22.14 -17.16 30.07
N GLU A 368 -23.28 -17.31 29.38
CA GLU A 368 -23.79 -18.64 28.98
C GLU A 368 -22.88 -19.36 27.98
N ARG A 369 -22.40 -18.69 26.92
CA ARG A 369 -21.59 -19.37 25.90
C ARG A 369 -20.16 -19.65 26.32
N PHE A 370 -19.52 -18.72 27.02
CA PHE A 370 -18.11 -18.89 27.40
C PHE A 370 -17.96 -19.80 28.62
N THR A 371 -18.88 -19.76 29.59
CA THR A 371 -18.80 -20.62 30.79
C THR A 371 -18.99 -22.09 30.42
N ASP A 372 -19.91 -22.38 29.50
CA ASP A 372 -20.20 -23.75 29.06
C ASP A 372 -19.04 -24.33 28.21
N GLN A 373 -18.39 -23.51 27.38
CA GLN A 373 -17.18 -23.90 26.66
C GLN A 373 -15.99 -24.12 27.61
N TYR A 374 -15.85 -23.26 28.63
CA TYR A 374 -14.80 -23.36 29.66
C TYR A 374 -14.98 -24.62 30.52
N GLN A 375 -16.21 -24.95 30.93
CA GLN A 375 -16.51 -26.17 31.68
C GLN A 375 -16.27 -27.44 30.87
N ARG A 376 -16.54 -27.44 29.56
CA ARG A 376 -16.25 -28.57 28.66
C ARG A 376 -14.75 -28.79 28.46
N MET A 377 -13.96 -27.71 28.38
CA MET A 377 -12.50 -27.80 28.25
C MET A 377 -11.87 -28.30 29.56
N TYR A 378 -12.31 -27.79 30.71
CA TYR A 378 -11.84 -28.24 32.02
C TYR A 378 -12.22 -29.71 32.31
N ALA A 379 -13.41 -30.15 31.86
CA ALA A 379 -13.83 -31.55 31.98
C ALA A 379 -13.01 -32.49 31.08
N ALA A 380 -12.47 -32.01 29.95
CA ALA A 380 -11.65 -32.80 29.04
C ALA A 380 -10.21 -33.01 29.55
N GLU A 381 -9.62 -32.01 30.22
CA GLU A 381 -8.28 -32.10 30.82
C GLU A 381 -8.22 -32.99 32.08
N ILE A 382 -9.36 -33.22 32.75
CA ILE A 382 -9.43 -34.07 33.96
C ILE A 382 -9.58 -35.57 33.60
N THR A 383 -9.78 -35.91 32.32
CA THR A 383 -10.04 -37.29 31.85
C THR A 383 -8.94 -37.90 30.98
N GLU A 384 -7.66 -37.58 31.21
CA GLU A 384 -6.58 -38.48 30.78
C GLU A 384 -6.20 -39.43 31.92
N PRO A 385 -6.48 -40.75 31.81
CA PRO A 385 -5.98 -41.72 32.76
C PRO A 385 -4.49 -41.99 32.51
N ALA A 386 -3.76 -42.15 33.61
CA ALA A 386 -2.35 -42.56 33.67
C ALA A 386 -2.06 -43.92 33.00
#